data_AF-A0A959Z440-F1
#
_entry.id   AF-A0A959Z440-F1
#
_cell.length_a   1.000
_cell.length_b   1.000
_cell.length_c   1.000
_cell.angle_alpha   90.00
_cell.angle_beta   90.00
_cell.angle_gamma   90.00
#
_symmetry.space_group_name_H-M   'P 1'
#
loop_
_entity.id
_entity.type
_entity.pdbx_description
1 polymer ?
#
loop_
_entity_poly.entity_id
_entity_poly.type
_entity_poly.pdbx_seq_one_letter_code
_entity_poly.pdbx_strand_id
1 'polypeptide(L)'
;MRTWLLAFLLLPLTVLAQKTDTIRLYNGDQVVAEIKELRLGLLKLSTDYMSTVYVEWDKVESVRTDKRWILETENGARYTGVLVPDDRKDHVRIVVEGDTIPIRRIDIVEMLRLRNKFIARIDGNLNVGLSYQKVNDLTQLTVDGRATYRNTHSLLTLVFSSIQSDQNDGVRSSKQDLHLQLERTLRRRWSLGVAVGPEQNIQLGTELRLFATGFLGNNFIKSNHFRMQVLGGVQGNAETSVGGNELQSTEVFIGFTANGAAYQTPKFNLTWSAYL
;
A
#
# COMPACT_ATOMS: atom_id res chain seq x y z
N MET A 1 12.51 -24.09 -33.87
CA MET A 1 11.31 -24.29 -33.01
C MET A 1 10.36 -23.14 -33.28
N ARG A 2 9.09 -23.42 -33.63
CA ARG A 2 8.10 -22.41 -34.09
C ARG A 2 7.49 -21.70 -32.88
N THR A 3 7.79 -20.42 -32.70
CA THR A 3 7.20 -19.54 -31.69
C THR A 3 5.82 -19.06 -32.16
N TRP A 4 4.77 -19.45 -31.44
CA TRP A 4 3.43 -18.89 -31.61
C TRP A 4 3.29 -17.65 -30.71
N LEU A 5 3.17 -16.47 -31.31
CA LEU A 5 2.83 -15.22 -30.63
C LEU A 5 1.31 -15.14 -30.47
N LEU A 6 0.82 -15.43 -29.27
CA LEU A 6 -0.56 -15.15 -28.86
C LEU A 6 -0.63 -13.71 -28.34
N ALA A 7 -1.12 -12.80 -29.18
CA ALA A 7 -1.39 -11.43 -28.80
C ALA A 7 -2.70 -11.36 -27.99
N PHE A 8 -2.59 -11.12 -26.69
CA PHE A 8 -3.72 -10.92 -25.80
C PHE A 8 -4.17 -9.45 -25.88
N LEU A 9 -5.23 -9.19 -26.64
CA LEU A 9 -5.85 -7.87 -26.77
C LEU A 9 -6.63 -7.53 -25.47
N LEU A 10 -5.99 -6.83 -24.54
CA LEU A 10 -6.63 -6.27 -23.35
C LEU A 10 -7.39 -4.99 -23.72
N LEU A 11 -8.69 -5.11 -23.98
CA LEU A 11 -9.60 -3.97 -24.07
C LEU A 11 -9.93 -3.43 -22.67
N PRO A 12 -9.64 -2.16 -22.34
CA PRO A 12 -10.00 -1.59 -21.04
C PRO A 12 -11.50 -1.26 -21.00
N LEU A 13 -12.26 -1.98 -20.18
CA LEU A 13 -13.62 -1.57 -19.78
C LEU A 13 -13.53 -0.45 -18.73
N THR A 14 -13.60 0.81 -19.16
CA THR A 14 -13.73 1.93 -18.22
C THR A 14 -15.19 2.09 -17.80
N VAL A 15 -15.55 1.54 -16.64
CA VAL A 15 -16.80 1.89 -15.96
C VAL A 15 -16.58 3.25 -15.28
N LEU A 16 -17.21 4.30 -15.80
CA LEU A 16 -17.24 5.61 -15.16
C LEU A 16 -18.07 5.52 -13.86
N ALA A 17 -17.39 5.38 -12.72
CA ALA A 17 -18.03 5.54 -11.43
C ALA A 17 -18.33 7.03 -11.20
N GLN A 18 -19.60 7.37 -10.94
CA GLN A 18 -19.98 8.74 -10.61
C GLN A 18 -19.28 9.23 -9.33
N LYS A 19 -18.81 10.48 -9.35
CA LYS A 19 -18.19 11.17 -8.21
C LYS A 19 -19.29 11.81 -7.37
N THR A 20 -19.72 11.10 -6.33
CA THR A 20 -20.84 11.46 -5.45
C THR A 20 -20.43 11.94 -4.07
N ASP A 21 -19.14 11.85 -3.71
CA ASP A 21 -18.69 12.26 -2.37
C ASP A 21 -18.62 13.78 -2.32
N THR A 22 -19.03 14.33 -1.19
CA THR A 22 -19.00 15.78 -0.95
C THR A 22 -18.24 16.05 0.33
N ILE A 23 -17.31 17.00 0.26
CA ILE A 23 -16.65 17.56 1.45
C ILE A 23 -16.98 19.04 1.56
N ARG A 24 -17.11 19.54 2.78
CA ARG A 24 -17.21 20.96 3.08
C ARG A 24 -16.02 21.36 3.93
N LEU A 25 -15.39 22.48 3.60
CA LEU A 25 -14.26 23.06 4.33
C LEU A 25 -14.76 24.14 5.29
N TYR A 26 -13.97 24.45 6.34
CA TYR A 26 -14.36 25.48 7.31
C TYR A 26 -14.46 26.90 6.73
N ASN A 27 -13.90 27.16 5.55
CA ASN A 27 -14.07 28.43 4.84
C ASN A 27 -15.40 28.52 4.06
N GLY A 28 -16.22 27.46 4.10
CA GLY A 28 -17.51 27.37 3.41
C GLY A 28 -17.44 26.70 2.04
N ASP A 29 -16.24 26.44 1.50
CA ASP A 29 -16.09 25.82 0.19
C ASP A 29 -16.61 24.37 0.21
N GLN A 30 -17.25 23.97 -0.89
CA GLN A 30 -17.74 22.62 -1.08
C GLN A 30 -17.07 21.99 -2.29
N VAL A 31 -16.52 20.80 -2.10
CA VAL A 31 -15.86 20.03 -3.17
C VAL A 31 -16.62 18.75 -3.40
N VAL A 32 -17.06 18.55 -4.65
CA VAL A 32 -17.63 17.28 -5.12
C VAL A 32 -16.51 16.46 -5.75
N ALA A 33 -16.29 15.26 -5.24
CA ALA A 33 -15.16 14.42 -5.62
C ALA A 33 -15.43 12.93 -5.39
N GLU A 34 -14.43 12.10 -5.66
CA GLU A 34 -14.33 10.75 -5.13
C GLU A 34 -13.24 10.72 -4.07
N ILE A 35 -13.60 10.46 -2.82
CA ILE A 35 -12.63 10.21 -1.76
C ILE A 35 -11.91 8.90 -2.09
N LYS A 36 -10.58 8.91 -1.99
CA LYS A 36 -9.73 7.74 -2.24
C LYS A 36 -9.23 7.13 -0.94
N GLU A 37 -8.66 7.96 -0.06
CA GLU A 37 -8.14 7.56 1.24
C GLU A 37 -7.95 8.77 2.16
N LEU A 38 -7.94 8.54 3.47
CA LEU A 38 -7.37 9.45 4.47
C LEU A 38 -6.17 8.75 5.08
N ARG A 39 -5.01 9.38 5.08
CA ARG A 39 -3.82 8.87 5.74
C ARG A 39 -2.90 10.03 6.11
N LEU A 40 -2.36 9.99 7.32
CA LEU A 40 -1.51 11.06 7.87
C LEU A 40 -2.19 12.41 7.67
N GLY A 41 -3.47 12.57 8.05
CA GLY A 41 -4.11 13.89 8.03
C GLY A 41 -4.30 14.48 6.63
N LEU A 42 -4.05 13.74 5.55
CA LEU A 42 -4.41 14.14 4.20
C LEU A 42 -5.55 13.29 3.67
N LEU A 43 -6.65 13.97 3.34
CA LEU A 43 -7.75 13.41 2.59
C LEU A 43 -7.41 13.50 1.09
N LYS A 44 -7.15 12.35 0.48
CA LYS A 44 -6.89 12.23 -0.95
C LYS A 44 -8.21 12.13 -1.70
N LEU A 45 -8.41 13.03 -2.63
CA LEU A 45 -9.60 13.16 -3.47
C LEU A 45 -9.22 12.98 -4.93
N SER A 46 -10.12 12.40 -5.71
CA SER A 46 -10.06 12.47 -7.17
C SER A 46 -11.21 13.31 -7.69
N THR A 47 -10.89 14.30 -8.52
CA THR A 47 -11.86 15.20 -9.14
C THR A 47 -11.90 14.97 -10.65
N ASP A 48 -12.92 15.48 -11.34
CA ASP A 48 -12.99 15.36 -12.81
C ASP A 48 -11.94 16.22 -13.52
N TYR A 49 -11.63 17.40 -12.97
CA TYR A 49 -10.84 18.41 -13.66
C TYR A 49 -9.40 18.57 -13.15
N MET A 50 -9.09 18.08 -11.94
CA MET A 50 -7.77 18.28 -11.31
C MET A 50 -7.06 16.97 -10.97
N SER A 51 -7.49 15.84 -11.54
CA SER A 51 -7.00 14.49 -11.27
C SER A 51 -7.04 14.12 -9.78
N THR A 52 -5.98 14.40 -9.01
CA THR A 52 -5.84 14.05 -7.60
C THR A 52 -5.52 15.31 -6.78
N VAL A 53 -6.33 15.59 -5.77
CA VAL A 53 -6.16 16.70 -4.84
C VAL A 53 -5.99 16.16 -3.43
N TYR A 54 -5.12 16.78 -2.64
CA TYR A 54 -4.94 16.47 -1.22
C TYR A 54 -5.47 17.63 -0.40
N VAL A 55 -6.38 17.33 0.53
CA VAL A 55 -6.97 18.29 1.45
C VAL A 55 -6.53 17.95 2.87
N GLU A 56 -6.03 18.94 3.60
CA GLU A 56 -5.70 18.78 5.01
C GLU A 56 -6.96 18.43 5.80
N TRP A 57 -6.92 17.30 6.52
CA TRP A 57 -8.06 16.74 7.21
C TRP A 57 -8.56 17.70 8.28
N ASP A 58 -7.68 18.38 9.01
CA ASP A 58 -8.04 19.38 10.01
C ASP A 58 -8.79 20.60 9.43
N LYS A 59 -8.77 20.82 8.10
CA LYS A 59 -9.53 21.88 7.40
C LYS A 59 -10.89 21.43 6.87
N VAL A 60 -11.21 20.14 6.95
CA VAL A 60 -12.50 19.59 6.56
C VAL A 60 -13.50 19.81 7.69
N GLU A 61 -14.62 20.44 7.40
CA GLU A 61 -15.73 20.61 8.34
C GLU A 61 -16.64 19.39 8.34
N SER A 62 -17.07 18.92 7.16
CA SER A 62 -17.96 17.77 7.04
C SER A 62 -17.65 16.92 5.81
N VAL A 63 -17.99 15.64 5.91
CA VAL A 63 -17.83 14.65 4.84
C VAL A 63 -19.15 13.91 4.66
N ARG A 64 -19.56 13.75 3.40
CA ARG A 64 -20.66 12.88 3.00
C ARG A 64 -20.19 11.95 1.91
N THR A 65 -20.41 10.66 2.11
CA THR A 65 -20.12 9.60 1.13
C THR A 65 -21.21 8.55 1.18
N ASP A 66 -21.48 7.90 0.05
CA ASP A 66 -22.37 6.73 -0.06
C ASP A 66 -21.58 5.40 -0.08
N LYS A 67 -20.24 5.47 -0.02
CA LYS A 67 -19.34 4.32 -0.07
C LYS A 67 -19.07 3.78 1.33
N ARG A 68 -18.72 2.50 1.39
CA ARG A 68 -18.23 1.86 2.61
C ARG A 68 -16.74 2.06 2.78
N TRP A 69 -16.33 2.28 4.02
CA TRP A 69 -14.98 2.58 4.43
C TRP A 69 -14.58 1.72 5.63
N ILE A 70 -13.30 1.35 5.69
CA ILE A 70 -12.63 0.91 6.90
C ILE A 70 -12.03 2.17 7.53
N LEU A 71 -12.43 2.45 8.76
CA LEU A 71 -12.04 3.64 9.51
C LEU A 71 -11.24 3.21 10.70
N GLU A 72 -10.08 3.81 10.90
CA GLU A 72 -9.29 3.60 12.11
C GLU A 72 -9.14 4.91 12.85
N THR A 73 -9.35 4.84 14.16
CA THR A 73 -9.27 5.97 15.05
C THR A 73 -7.90 6.09 15.69
N GLU A 74 -7.61 7.25 16.26
CA GLU A 74 -6.37 7.48 16.98
C GLU A 74 -6.19 6.46 18.10
N ASN A 75 -7.23 6.08 18.85
CA ASN A 75 -7.14 5.03 19.89
C ASN A 75 -7.01 3.59 19.36
N GLY A 76 -6.99 3.39 18.03
CA GLY A 76 -6.84 2.08 17.40
C GLY A 76 -8.14 1.27 17.27
N ALA A 77 -9.29 1.86 17.57
CA ALA A 77 -10.57 1.26 17.23
C ALA A 77 -10.76 1.27 15.71
N ARG A 78 -11.40 0.24 15.17
CA ARG A 78 -11.66 0.11 13.75
C ARG A 78 -13.15 -0.11 13.50
N TYR A 79 -13.71 0.70 12.61
CA TYR A 79 -15.11 0.64 12.20
C TYR A 79 -15.19 0.33 10.71
N THR A 80 -16.28 -0.31 10.29
CA THR A 80 -16.56 -0.54 8.87
C THR A 80 -17.96 -0.07 8.58
N GLY A 81 -18.08 1.00 7.80
CA GLY A 81 -19.36 1.69 7.62
C GLY A 81 -19.29 2.84 6.63
N VAL A 82 -20.33 3.66 6.63
CA VAL A 82 -20.47 4.85 5.78
C VAL A 82 -20.34 6.10 6.65
N LEU A 83 -19.59 7.11 6.20
CA LEU A 83 -19.53 8.40 6.90
C LEU A 83 -20.65 9.31 6.44
N VAL A 84 -21.38 9.85 7.41
CA VAL A 84 -22.37 10.89 7.20
C VAL A 84 -22.12 12.08 8.13
N PRO A 85 -22.55 13.30 7.74
CA PRO A 85 -22.46 14.47 8.61
C PRO A 85 -23.20 14.28 9.94
N ASP A 86 -22.64 14.88 11.00
CA ASP A 86 -23.29 15.05 12.30
C ASP A 86 -23.71 16.51 12.47
N ASP A 87 -24.75 16.77 13.26
CA ASP A 87 -25.21 18.13 13.57
C ASP A 87 -24.29 18.82 14.58
N ARG A 88 -23.52 18.04 15.35
CA ARG A 88 -22.49 18.54 16.26
C ARG A 88 -21.28 18.97 15.46
N LYS A 89 -20.78 20.17 15.76
CA LYS A 89 -19.54 20.70 15.18
C LYS A 89 -18.36 19.74 15.39
N ASP A 90 -17.54 19.56 14.37
CA ASP A 90 -16.33 18.71 14.39
C ASP A 90 -16.58 17.21 14.61
N HIS A 91 -17.84 16.76 14.51
CA HIS A 91 -18.22 15.35 14.58
C HIS A 91 -18.69 14.81 13.22
N VAL A 92 -18.55 13.50 13.07
CA VAL A 92 -19.16 12.72 12.00
C VAL A 92 -19.84 11.50 12.60
N ARG A 93 -20.80 10.93 11.88
CA ARG A 93 -21.43 9.67 12.25
C ARG A 93 -20.96 8.56 11.33
N ILE A 94 -20.60 7.43 11.92
CA ILE A 94 -20.29 6.21 11.19
C ILE A 94 -21.54 5.34 11.26
N VAL A 95 -22.21 5.18 10.12
CA VAL A 95 -23.34 4.26 9.99
C VAL A 95 -22.78 2.86 9.77
N VAL A 96 -22.99 1.99 10.75
CA VAL A 96 -22.64 0.56 10.71
C VAL A 96 -23.93 -0.27 10.67
N GLU A 97 -23.82 -1.59 10.53
CA GLU A 97 -25.00 -2.45 10.51
C GLU A 97 -25.72 -2.42 11.86
N GLY A 98 -26.90 -1.78 11.91
CA GLY A 98 -27.75 -1.70 13.10
C GLY A 98 -27.41 -0.61 14.11
N ASP A 99 -26.38 0.21 13.88
CA ASP A 99 -25.98 1.27 14.81
C ASP A 99 -25.41 2.50 14.07
N THR A 100 -25.40 3.64 14.74
CA THR A 100 -24.80 4.89 14.26
C THR A 100 -23.93 5.48 15.34
N ILE A 101 -22.62 5.49 15.09
CA ILE A 101 -21.62 5.84 16.10
C ILE A 101 -21.14 7.27 15.85
N PRO A 102 -21.44 8.23 16.73
CA PRO A 102 -20.88 9.58 16.64
C PRO A 102 -19.41 9.55 17.07
N ILE A 103 -18.55 10.19 16.28
CA ILE A 103 -17.12 10.29 16.57
C ILE A 103 -16.60 11.68 16.22
N ARG A 104 -15.60 12.19 16.95
CA ARG A 104 -14.91 13.40 16.52
C ARG A 104 -14.18 13.11 15.23
N ARG A 105 -14.35 13.97 14.25
CA ARG A 105 -13.76 13.83 12.92
C ARG A 105 -12.23 13.69 13.00
N ILE A 106 -11.57 14.47 13.85
CA ILE A 106 -10.12 14.46 14.00
C ILE A 106 -9.58 13.19 14.66
N ASP A 107 -10.41 12.44 15.39
CA ASP A 107 -10.03 11.15 15.96
C ASP A 107 -9.92 10.08 14.86
N ILE A 108 -10.49 10.30 13.66
CA ILE A 108 -10.28 9.42 12.51
C ILE A 108 -8.91 9.74 11.91
N VAL A 109 -8.02 8.74 11.89
CA VAL A 109 -6.62 8.88 11.45
C VAL A 109 -6.31 8.09 10.19
N GLU A 110 -7.19 7.16 9.80
CA GLU A 110 -7.09 6.45 8.54
C GLU A 110 -8.49 6.11 7.99
N MET A 111 -8.69 6.33 6.69
CA MET A 111 -9.89 5.91 5.97
C MET A 111 -9.47 5.17 4.71
N LEU A 112 -9.86 3.90 4.61
CA LEU A 112 -9.55 3.05 3.47
C LEU A 112 -10.85 2.56 2.82
N ARG A 113 -11.00 2.78 1.52
CA ARG A 113 -12.22 2.41 0.81
C ARG A 113 -12.41 0.89 0.81
N LEU A 114 -13.62 0.42 1.12
CA LEU A 114 -13.99 -0.99 1.05
C LEU A 114 -15.00 -1.22 -0.08
N ARG A 115 -14.50 -1.65 -1.25
CA ARG A 115 -15.35 -1.86 -2.43
C ARG A 115 -16.15 -3.17 -2.33
N ASN A 116 -17.29 -3.25 -3.01
CA ASN A 116 -18.18 -4.42 -2.91
C ASN A 116 -17.70 -5.60 -3.78
N LYS A 117 -17.23 -5.33 -5.01
CA LYS A 117 -16.77 -6.37 -5.94
C LYS A 117 -15.35 -6.81 -5.62
N PHE A 118 -15.07 -8.11 -5.75
CA PHE A 118 -13.75 -8.69 -5.50
C PHE A 118 -12.62 -7.97 -6.26
N ILE A 119 -12.75 -7.84 -7.59
CA ILE A 119 -11.74 -7.16 -8.43
C ILE A 119 -11.56 -5.70 -8.03
N ALA A 120 -12.62 -5.04 -7.59
CA ALA A 120 -12.57 -3.63 -7.21
C ALA A 120 -11.83 -3.41 -5.87
N ARG A 121 -11.53 -4.47 -5.12
CA ARG A 121 -10.69 -4.43 -3.90
C ARG A 121 -9.21 -4.64 -4.20
N ILE A 122 -8.85 -4.90 -5.45
CA ILE A 122 -7.46 -4.98 -5.91
C ILE A 122 -7.01 -3.59 -6.33
N ASP A 123 -6.06 -3.04 -5.60
CA ASP A 123 -5.32 -1.85 -5.99
C ASP A 123 -3.92 -2.28 -6.42
N GLY A 124 -3.44 -1.84 -7.59
CA GLY A 124 -2.13 -2.26 -8.07
C GLY A 124 -1.51 -1.32 -9.09
N ASN A 125 -0.23 -1.57 -9.38
CA ASN A 125 0.55 -0.89 -10.40
C ASN A 125 1.43 -1.89 -11.16
N LEU A 126 1.79 -1.51 -12.38
CA LEU A 126 2.72 -2.21 -13.24
C LEU A 126 3.58 -1.16 -13.92
N ASN A 127 4.90 -1.26 -13.75
CA ASN A 127 5.88 -0.38 -14.35
C ASN A 127 6.78 -1.23 -15.26
N VAL A 128 7.03 -0.73 -16.47
CA VAL A 128 7.96 -1.34 -17.43
C VAL A 128 8.93 -0.24 -17.87
N GLY A 129 10.23 -0.50 -17.71
CA GLY A 129 11.29 0.44 -18.04
C GLY A 129 12.38 -0.22 -18.87
N LEU A 130 12.85 0.46 -19.91
CA LEU A 130 14.02 0.06 -20.70
C LEU A 130 15.05 1.17 -20.59
N SER A 131 16.29 0.82 -20.29
CA SER A 131 17.42 1.75 -20.23
C SER A 131 18.61 1.21 -21.01
N TYR A 132 19.36 2.10 -21.65
CA TYR A 132 20.58 1.79 -22.38
C TYR A 132 21.67 2.80 -22.01
N GLN A 133 22.83 2.30 -21.61
CA GLN A 133 23.98 3.11 -21.25
C GLN A 133 25.10 2.87 -22.26
N LYS A 134 25.30 3.84 -23.15
CA LYS A 134 26.32 3.76 -24.21
C LYS A 134 27.75 3.58 -23.70
N VAL A 135 28.10 4.15 -22.54
CA VAL A 135 29.48 4.12 -22.01
C VAL A 135 29.95 2.69 -21.71
N ASN A 136 29.04 1.83 -21.25
CA ASN A 136 29.34 0.45 -20.87
C ASN A 136 28.59 -0.57 -21.74
N ASP A 137 27.96 -0.13 -22.84
CA ASP A 137 27.05 -0.93 -23.67
C ASP A 137 26.06 -1.79 -22.87
N LEU A 138 25.53 -1.22 -21.79
CA LEU A 138 24.62 -1.91 -20.87
C LEU A 138 23.18 -1.64 -21.28
N THR A 139 22.44 -2.71 -21.60
CA THR A 139 20.99 -2.66 -21.78
C THR A 139 20.31 -3.28 -20.56
N GLN A 140 19.33 -2.59 -19.98
CA GLN A 140 18.58 -3.09 -18.83
C GLN A 140 17.08 -2.94 -19.04
N LEU A 141 16.36 -4.05 -18.90
CA LEU A 141 14.91 -4.12 -18.85
C LEU A 141 14.47 -4.34 -17.39
N THR A 142 13.57 -3.49 -16.92
CA THR A 142 12.97 -3.55 -15.59
C THR A 142 11.46 -3.70 -15.71
N VAL A 143 10.88 -4.67 -15.02
CA VAL A 143 9.44 -4.85 -14.88
C VAL A 143 9.12 -4.99 -13.40
N ASP A 144 8.33 -4.06 -12.86
CA ASP A 144 7.91 -4.06 -11.46
C ASP A 144 6.38 -4.07 -11.38
N GLY A 145 5.84 -4.93 -10.53
CA GLY A 145 4.41 -5.03 -10.28
C GLY A 145 4.10 -5.13 -8.80
N ARG A 146 3.03 -4.45 -8.37
CA ARG A 146 2.44 -4.64 -7.04
C ARG A 146 0.94 -4.74 -7.17
N ALA A 147 0.34 -5.75 -6.58
CA ALA A 147 -1.10 -5.89 -6.45
C ALA A 147 -1.46 -6.11 -4.98
N THR A 148 -2.45 -5.38 -4.48
CA THR A 148 -2.88 -5.43 -3.09
C THR A 148 -4.39 -5.64 -3.04
N TYR A 149 -4.82 -6.77 -2.50
CA TYR A 149 -6.21 -7.06 -2.21
C TYR A 149 -6.53 -6.70 -0.76
N ARG A 150 -7.50 -5.80 -0.56
CA ARG A 150 -7.89 -5.31 0.77
C ARG A 150 -9.24 -5.85 1.22
N ASN A 151 -9.26 -6.48 2.38
CA ASN A 151 -10.47 -6.87 3.11
C ASN A 151 -10.54 -6.14 4.46
N THR A 152 -11.65 -6.29 5.19
CA THR A 152 -11.92 -5.59 6.46
C THR A 152 -10.80 -5.73 7.51
N HIS A 153 -10.25 -6.93 7.64
CA HIS A 153 -9.21 -7.25 8.62
C HIS A 153 -7.96 -7.87 8.02
N SER A 154 -7.88 -7.97 6.69
CA SER A 154 -6.77 -8.67 6.03
C SER A 154 -6.33 -7.93 4.78
N LEU A 155 -5.03 -7.99 4.52
CA LEU A 155 -4.37 -7.44 3.35
C LEU A 155 -3.56 -8.56 2.70
N LEU A 156 -3.81 -8.83 1.43
CA LEU A 156 -2.99 -9.73 0.64
C LEU A 156 -2.23 -8.90 -0.39
N THR A 157 -0.91 -8.97 -0.37
CA THR A 157 -0.02 -8.21 -1.25
C THR A 157 0.84 -9.17 -2.06
N LEU A 158 0.80 -9.01 -3.38
CA LEU A 158 1.70 -9.66 -4.32
C LEU A 158 2.66 -8.60 -4.87
N VAL A 159 3.95 -8.88 -4.81
CA VAL A 159 4.99 -8.04 -5.40
C VAL A 159 5.81 -8.88 -6.37
N PHE A 160 6.09 -8.31 -7.53
CA PHE A 160 6.91 -8.88 -8.57
C PHE A 160 7.94 -7.83 -9.00
N SER A 161 9.21 -8.22 -9.11
CA SER A 161 10.27 -7.38 -9.68
C SER A 161 11.17 -8.23 -10.55
N SER A 162 11.47 -7.73 -11.74
CA SER A 162 12.29 -8.41 -12.73
C SER A 162 13.25 -7.41 -13.34
N ILE A 163 14.54 -7.62 -13.11
CA ILE A 163 15.61 -6.85 -13.72
C ILE A 163 16.44 -7.82 -14.56
N GLN A 164 16.57 -7.51 -15.83
CA GLN A 164 17.39 -8.23 -16.78
C GLN A 164 18.37 -7.24 -17.38
N SER A 165 19.66 -7.51 -17.28
CA SER A 165 20.66 -6.69 -17.95
C SER A 165 21.65 -7.51 -18.77
N ASP A 166 22.04 -6.91 -19.89
CA ASP A 166 22.93 -7.48 -20.88
C ASP A 166 24.03 -6.46 -21.19
N GLN A 167 25.28 -6.91 -21.10
CA GLN A 167 26.46 -6.14 -21.45
C GLN A 167 27.18 -6.83 -22.61
N ASN A 168 27.62 -6.04 -23.58
CA ASN A 168 28.17 -6.52 -24.86
C ASN A 168 29.35 -7.49 -24.74
N ASP A 169 30.03 -7.52 -23.58
CA ASP A 169 31.07 -8.50 -23.24
C ASP A 169 30.53 -9.91 -22.91
N GLY A 170 29.23 -10.13 -23.08
CA GLY A 170 28.54 -11.41 -22.82
C GLY A 170 28.16 -11.63 -21.36
N VAL A 171 28.38 -10.64 -20.48
CA VAL A 171 28.00 -10.71 -19.07
C VAL A 171 26.50 -10.44 -18.94
N ARG A 172 25.74 -11.50 -18.66
CA ARG A 172 24.30 -11.41 -18.42
C ARG A 172 24.00 -11.43 -16.93
N SER A 173 23.07 -10.56 -16.53
CA SER A 173 22.59 -10.42 -15.17
C SER A 173 21.08 -10.57 -15.13
N SER A 174 20.61 -11.25 -14.08
CA SER A 174 19.21 -11.29 -13.76
C SER A 174 18.98 -11.24 -12.25
N LYS A 175 18.02 -10.40 -11.88
CA LYS A 175 17.41 -10.38 -10.56
C LYS A 175 15.91 -10.57 -10.71
N GLN A 176 15.34 -11.56 -10.03
CA GLN A 176 13.91 -11.87 -10.06
C GLN A 176 13.41 -12.03 -8.64
N ASP A 177 12.37 -11.29 -8.27
CA ASP A 177 11.76 -11.37 -6.96
C ASP A 177 10.25 -11.53 -7.12
N LEU A 178 9.69 -12.53 -6.47
CA LEU A 178 8.24 -12.70 -6.35
C LEU A 178 7.95 -12.98 -4.89
N HIS A 179 7.10 -12.16 -4.25
CA HIS A 179 6.64 -12.50 -2.91
C HIS A 179 5.17 -12.22 -2.70
N LEU A 180 4.56 -13.10 -1.93
CA LEU A 180 3.17 -13.03 -1.50
C LEU A 180 3.14 -12.83 0.01
N GLN A 181 2.46 -11.79 0.47
CA GLN A 181 2.31 -11.44 1.87
C GLN A 181 0.84 -11.39 2.26
N LEU A 182 0.47 -12.12 3.31
CA LEU A 182 -0.82 -12.01 3.98
C LEU A 182 -0.61 -11.36 5.34
N GLU A 183 -1.27 -10.23 5.57
CA GLU A 183 -1.29 -9.55 6.87
C GLU A 183 -2.71 -9.47 7.40
N ARG A 184 -2.90 -9.75 8.69
CA ARG A 184 -4.16 -9.60 9.41
C ARG A 184 -4.01 -8.53 10.48
N THR A 185 -4.89 -7.53 10.45
CA THR A 185 -5.00 -6.55 11.53
C THR A 185 -5.75 -7.15 12.72
N LEU A 186 -5.19 -6.99 13.91
CA LEU A 186 -5.70 -7.46 15.19
C LEU A 186 -6.16 -6.26 16.05
N ARG A 187 -6.65 -6.54 17.26
CA ARG A 187 -7.06 -5.50 18.22
C ARG A 187 -5.86 -4.69 18.70
N ARG A 188 -6.11 -3.47 19.20
CA ARG A 188 -5.08 -2.59 19.79
C ARG A 188 -3.89 -2.33 18.86
N ARG A 189 -4.18 -2.15 17.56
CA ARG A 189 -3.22 -1.80 16.50
C ARG A 189 -2.10 -2.82 16.24
N TRP A 190 -2.29 -4.05 16.72
CA TRP A 190 -1.43 -5.18 16.36
C TRP A 190 -1.74 -5.68 14.96
N SER A 191 -0.74 -6.27 14.29
CA SER A 191 -0.90 -7.06 13.08
C SER A 191 -0.07 -8.33 13.17
N LEU A 192 -0.53 -9.37 12.49
CA LEU A 192 0.17 -10.64 12.31
C LEU A 192 0.25 -10.89 10.81
N GLY A 193 1.39 -11.29 10.31
CA GLY A 193 1.54 -11.59 8.89
C GLY A 193 2.50 -12.72 8.59
N VAL A 194 2.36 -13.23 7.37
CA VAL A 194 3.22 -14.23 6.78
C VAL A 194 3.58 -13.76 5.37
N ALA A 195 4.85 -13.91 4.98
CA ALA A 195 5.32 -13.67 3.63
C ALA A 195 6.09 -14.88 3.11
N VAL A 196 5.92 -15.21 1.84
CA VAL A 196 6.67 -16.29 1.17
C VAL A 196 7.03 -15.85 -0.24
N GLY A 197 8.15 -16.32 -0.76
CA GLY A 197 8.56 -15.95 -2.11
C GLY A 197 9.81 -16.66 -2.61
N PRO A 198 9.92 -16.86 -3.94
CA PRO A 198 11.19 -17.13 -4.60
C PRO A 198 11.92 -15.83 -4.96
N GLU A 199 13.24 -15.87 -4.86
CA GLU A 199 14.18 -14.84 -5.28
C GLU A 199 15.30 -15.46 -6.13
N GLN A 200 15.85 -14.69 -7.06
CA GLN A 200 17.05 -15.01 -7.84
C GLN A 200 17.91 -13.77 -7.94
N ASN A 201 19.23 -13.94 -7.81
CA ASN A 201 20.20 -12.89 -8.08
C ASN A 201 21.54 -13.50 -8.53
N ILE A 202 21.76 -13.55 -9.83
CA ILE A 202 22.97 -14.19 -10.42
C ILE A 202 24.25 -13.43 -10.04
N GLN A 203 24.19 -12.12 -9.83
CA GLN A 203 25.34 -11.27 -9.46
C GLN A 203 25.81 -11.56 -8.03
N LEU A 204 24.89 -11.98 -7.16
CA LEU A 204 25.20 -12.41 -5.80
C LEU A 204 25.43 -13.93 -5.71
N GLY A 205 25.42 -14.63 -6.84
CA GLY A 205 25.60 -16.09 -6.88
C GLY A 205 24.39 -16.88 -6.42
N THR A 206 23.22 -16.26 -6.26
CA THR A 206 21.97 -16.90 -5.85
C THR A 206 21.17 -17.33 -7.09
N GLU A 207 21.11 -18.63 -7.37
CA GLU A 207 20.32 -19.16 -8.49
C GLU A 207 18.83 -19.20 -8.13
N LEU A 208 18.54 -19.65 -6.91
CA LEU A 208 17.21 -19.67 -6.32
C LEU A 208 17.31 -19.54 -4.80
N ARG A 209 16.54 -18.65 -4.20
CA ARG A 209 16.27 -18.63 -2.76
C ARG A 209 14.77 -18.67 -2.53
N LEU A 210 14.31 -19.62 -1.73
CA LEU A 210 12.96 -19.63 -1.19
C LEU A 210 13.00 -19.09 0.23
N PHE A 211 12.12 -18.15 0.55
CA PHE A 211 11.98 -17.66 1.91
C PHE A 211 10.55 -17.83 2.43
N ALA A 212 10.44 -17.99 3.74
CA ALA A 212 9.19 -17.92 4.46
C ALA A 212 9.39 -17.13 5.75
N THR A 213 8.54 -16.13 5.95
CA THR A 213 8.66 -15.15 7.03
C THR A 213 7.36 -15.08 7.80
N GLY A 214 7.44 -15.24 9.12
CA GLY A 214 6.33 -14.95 10.04
C GLY A 214 6.65 -13.72 10.87
N PHE A 215 5.72 -12.77 10.97
CA PHE A 215 5.97 -11.51 11.66
C PHE A 215 4.75 -10.98 12.42
N LEU A 216 5.03 -10.16 13.43
CA LEU A 216 4.06 -9.44 14.23
C LEU A 216 4.46 -7.96 14.26
N GLY A 217 3.49 -7.07 14.13
CA GLY A 217 3.73 -5.62 14.16
C GLY A 217 2.77 -4.88 15.08
N ASN A 218 3.18 -3.73 15.58
CA ASN A 218 2.32 -2.82 16.34
C ASN A 218 2.51 -1.37 15.90
N ASN A 219 1.41 -0.69 15.55
CA ASN A 219 1.41 0.75 15.29
C ASN A 219 1.22 1.53 16.60
N PHE A 220 2.28 1.61 17.41
CA PHE A 220 2.19 2.17 18.77
C PHE A 220 1.89 3.67 18.78
N ILE A 221 2.25 4.40 17.72
CA ILE A 221 1.78 5.78 17.47
C ILE A 221 1.08 5.81 16.11
N LYS A 222 -0.15 6.31 16.07
CA LYS A 222 -0.90 6.51 14.82
C LYS A 222 -1.84 7.69 14.98
N SER A 223 -1.46 8.81 14.38
CA SER A 223 -2.20 10.08 14.40
C SER A 223 -2.32 10.64 12.98
N ASN A 224 -2.95 11.80 12.85
CA ASN A 224 -3.03 12.54 11.60
C ASN A 224 -1.71 13.19 11.16
N HIS A 225 -0.65 13.17 11.97
CA HIS A 225 0.63 13.79 11.58
C HIS A 225 1.82 12.82 11.69
N PHE A 226 1.63 11.74 12.43
CA PHE A 226 2.72 10.85 12.77
C PHE A 226 2.23 9.41 12.89
N ARG A 227 3.00 8.48 12.34
CA ARG A 227 2.81 7.04 12.47
C ARG A 227 4.14 6.39 12.80
N MET A 228 4.18 5.63 13.88
CA MET A 228 5.30 4.75 14.19
C MET A 228 4.83 3.32 14.30
N GLN A 229 5.65 2.43 13.77
CA GLN A 229 5.45 1.00 13.80
C GLN A 229 6.72 0.31 14.26
N VAL A 230 6.55 -0.69 15.11
CA VAL A 230 7.55 -1.72 15.34
C VAL A 230 7.06 -3.02 14.72
N LEU A 231 7.96 -3.80 14.16
CA LEU A 231 7.73 -5.08 13.53
C LEU A 231 8.82 -6.03 14.03
N GLY A 232 8.48 -7.29 14.30
CA GLY A 232 9.48 -8.31 14.59
C GLY A 232 9.03 -9.64 14.04
N GLY A 233 9.98 -10.49 13.68
CA GLY A 233 9.66 -11.77 13.06
C GLY A 233 10.83 -12.70 12.92
N VAL A 234 10.54 -13.84 12.30
CA VAL A 234 11.50 -14.89 11.97
C VAL A 234 11.35 -15.20 10.49
N GLN A 235 12.47 -15.35 9.81
CA GLN A 235 12.54 -15.75 8.41
C GLN A 235 13.41 -17.00 8.27
N GLY A 236 12.89 -18.00 7.58
CA GLY A 236 13.68 -19.14 7.11
C GLY A 236 14.00 -18.97 5.63
N ASN A 237 15.22 -19.30 5.23
CA ASN A 237 15.68 -19.27 3.85
C ASN A 237 16.23 -20.64 3.45
N ALA A 238 15.93 -21.08 2.24
CA ALA A 238 16.59 -22.19 1.56
C ALA A 238 17.11 -21.68 0.22
N GLU A 239 18.42 -21.71 0.03
CA GLU A 239 19.12 -21.14 -1.11
C GLU A 239 19.93 -22.19 -1.86
N THR A 240 19.84 -22.16 -3.19
CA THR A 240 20.74 -22.84 -4.11
C THR A 240 21.58 -21.77 -4.82
N SER A 241 22.90 -21.86 -4.66
CA SER A 241 23.83 -20.99 -5.36
C SER A 241 24.04 -21.44 -6.80
N VAL A 242 24.50 -20.56 -7.69
CA VAL A 242 24.83 -20.85 -9.10
C VAL A 242 25.87 -21.98 -9.25
N GLY A 243 26.68 -22.20 -8.21
CA GLY A 243 27.62 -23.33 -8.13
C GLY A 243 27.02 -24.66 -7.65
N GLY A 244 25.71 -24.72 -7.42
CA GLY A 244 24.99 -25.91 -6.95
C GLY A 244 25.03 -26.16 -5.44
N ASN A 245 25.63 -25.26 -4.65
CA ASN A 245 25.65 -25.38 -3.19
C ASN A 245 24.28 -25.06 -2.61
N GLU A 246 23.83 -25.87 -1.65
CA GLU A 246 22.61 -25.63 -0.90
C GLU A 246 22.93 -25.04 0.48
N LEU A 247 22.19 -24.01 0.86
CA LEU A 247 22.33 -23.29 2.12
C LEU A 247 20.96 -23.13 2.76
N GLN A 248 20.88 -23.30 4.08
CA GLN A 248 19.68 -23.00 4.85
C GLN A 248 20.04 -22.04 5.97
N SER A 249 19.24 -20.98 6.14
CA SER A 249 19.41 -20.03 7.23
C SER A 249 18.08 -19.77 7.94
N THR A 250 18.17 -19.36 9.20
CA THR A 250 17.04 -18.82 9.94
C THR A 250 17.50 -17.56 10.64
N GLU A 251 16.75 -16.49 10.42
CA GLU A 251 17.09 -15.14 10.86
C GLU A 251 15.93 -14.60 11.69
N VAL A 252 16.27 -13.88 12.75
CA VAL A 252 15.32 -13.07 13.51
C VAL A 252 15.56 -11.64 13.10
N PHE A 253 14.48 -10.88 12.90
CA PHE A 253 14.61 -9.47 12.61
C PHE A 253 13.71 -8.62 13.50
N ILE A 254 14.14 -7.37 13.67
CA ILE A 254 13.30 -6.31 14.23
C ILE A 254 13.35 -5.08 13.31
N GLY A 255 12.17 -4.59 12.94
CA GLY A 255 11.96 -3.44 12.08
C GLY A 255 11.33 -2.28 12.84
N PHE A 256 11.81 -1.07 12.58
CA PHE A 256 11.16 0.16 13.06
C PHE A 256 10.87 1.07 11.87
N THR A 257 9.64 1.56 11.79
CA THR A 257 9.23 2.52 10.77
C THR A 257 8.62 3.74 11.43
N ALA A 258 9.13 4.93 11.12
CA ALA A 258 8.53 6.21 11.50
C ALA A 258 8.18 7.02 10.25
N ASN A 259 6.91 7.41 10.14
CA ASN A 259 6.39 8.27 9.08
C ASN A 259 5.80 9.53 9.71
N GLY A 260 6.38 10.69 9.40
CA GLY A 260 5.88 11.98 9.86
C GLY A 260 5.60 12.88 8.68
N ALA A 261 4.52 13.65 8.75
CA ALA A 261 4.22 14.64 7.75
C ALA A 261 3.67 15.91 8.39
N ALA A 262 4.26 17.05 8.02
CA ALA A 262 3.69 18.36 8.28
C ALA A 262 3.35 19.01 6.94
N TYR A 263 2.12 19.53 6.87
CA TYR A 263 1.55 20.10 5.65
C TYR A 263 1.57 21.62 5.65
N GLN A 264 1.73 22.21 6.85
CA GLN A 264 1.97 23.63 7.05
C GLN A 264 3.47 23.94 6.93
N THR A 265 3.81 25.16 6.53
CA THR A 265 5.20 25.57 6.31
C THR A 265 6.03 25.52 7.59
N PRO A 266 7.19 24.85 7.60
CA PRO A 266 7.81 24.12 6.50
C PRO A 266 7.18 22.73 6.27
N LYS A 267 6.88 22.41 5.00
CA LYS A 267 6.42 21.07 4.61
C LYS A 267 7.57 20.08 4.79
N PHE A 268 7.33 18.98 5.50
CA PHE A 268 8.29 17.88 5.57
C PHE A 268 7.58 16.54 5.48
N ASN A 269 8.31 15.56 4.95
CA ASN A 269 7.96 14.15 4.97
C ASN A 269 9.19 13.39 5.48
N LEU A 270 9.06 12.69 6.60
CA LEU A 270 10.12 11.89 7.20
C LEU A 270 9.70 10.43 7.14
N THR A 271 10.44 9.61 6.39
CA THR A 271 10.38 8.15 6.47
C THR A 271 11.71 7.65 7.00
N TRP A 272 11.68 6.98 8.14
CA TRP A 272 12.84 6.26 8.67
C TRP A 272 12.47 4.79 8.83
N SER A 273 13.29 3.91 8.25
CA SER A 273 13.14 2.46 8.35
C SER A 273 14.48 1.85 8.72
N ALA A 274 14.52 1.06 9.80
CA ALA A 274 15.68 0.29 10.20
C ALA A 274 15.27 -1.17 10.43
N TYR A 275 16.10 -2.09 9.95
CA TYR A 275 15.95 -3.53 10.17
C TYR A 275 17.27 -4.04 10.76
N LEU A 276 17.18 -4.74 11.89
CA LEU A 276 18.30 -5.43 12.53
C LEU A 276 18.14 -6.93 12.34
#